data_AF-A0A2T2TFB4-F1
#
_entry.id   AF-A0A2T2TFB4-F1
#
_cell.length_a   1.000
_cell.length_b   1.000
_cell.length_c   1.000
_cell.angle_alpha   90.00
_cell.angle_beta   90.00
_cell.angle_gamma   90.00
#
_symmetry.space_group_name_H-M   'P 1'
#
loop_
_entity.id
_entity.type
_entity.pdbx_description
1 polymer ?
#
loop_
_entity_poly.entity_id
_entity_poly.type
_entity_poly.pdbx_seq_one_letter_code
_entity_poly.pdbx_strand_id
1 'polypeptide(L)'
;MADPVPTDTTAATPVSDTWRPEAFDAPDYYDLDDLLPDEARTVRDQVRAFVTDEVVPIIEEHAQRAEFPRHLIPAFAKHGLLGPTLPSEYGGGGRSNIAYGLMMQELERGDSGLRSFCSVTGSLVMYPIWRYGTEAQKEHWLPALANGEAIGCFGLTEPDVGSNPSALQTR
;
A
#
# COMPACT_ATOMS: atom_id res chain seq x y z
N MET A 1 -26.11 19.03 -32.52
CA MET A 1 -24.71 18.58 -32.45
C MET A 1 -23.97 19.65 -31.68
N ALA A 2 -23.51 19.35 -30.47
CA ALA A 2 -22.68 20.27 -29.70
C ALA A 2 -21.23 20.09 -30.18
N ASP A 3 -20.52 21.20 -30.39
CA ASP A 3 -19.13 21.18 -30.82
C ASP A 3 -18.23 20.48 -29.79
N PRO A 4 -17.20 19.73 -30.21
CA PRO A 4 -16.30 19.07 -29.30
C PRO A 4 -15.49 20.10 -28.50
N VAL A 5 -15.44 19.90 -27.18
CA VAL A 5 -14.58 20.67 -26.26
C VAL A 5 -13.11 20.41 -26.63
N PRO A 6 -12.26 21.45 -26.76
CA PRO A 6 -10.85 21.25 -27.07
C PRO A 6 -10.15 20.52 -25.92
N THR A 7 -9.55 19.37 -26.20
CA THR A 7 -8.63 18.69 -25.28
C THR A 7 -7.25 19.32 -25.42
N ASP A 8 -7.00 20.37 -24.63
CA ASP A 8 -5.65 20.88 -24.44
C ASP A 8 -4.90 19.96 -23.47
N THR A 9 -4.28 18.93 -24.03
CA THR A 9 -3.44 17.98 -23.30
C THR A 9 -2.00 18.47 -23.43
N THR A 10 -1.45 19.24 -22.48
CA THR A 10 0.01 19.32 -22.18
C THR A 10 0.45 20.30 -21.07
N ALA A 11 -0.43 20.88 -20.25
CA ALA A 11 0.02 21.63 -19.08
C ALA A 11 -0.09 20.76 -17.82
N ALA A 12 1.05 20.27 -17.31
CA ALA A 12 1.11 19.72 -15.95
C ALA A 12 0.63 20.82 -14.99
N THR A 13 -0.37 20.50 -14.16
CA THR A 13 -0.83 21.40 -13.11
C THR A 13 0.38 21.75 -12.22
N PRO A 14 0.68 23.03 -11.99
CA PRO A 14 1.82 23.39 -11.16
C PRO A 14 1.60 22.82 -9.75
N VAL A 15 2.57 22.03 -9.27
CA VAL A 15 2.63 21.56 -7.89
C VAL A 15 2.53 22.77 -6.98
N SER A 16 1.63 22.71 -5.99
CA SER A 16 1.45 23.80 -5.02
C SER A 16 2.79 24.23 -4.42
N ASP A 17 3.14 25.52 -4.56
CA ASP A 17 4.36 26.10 -3.99
C ASP A 17 4.39 26.09 -2.45
N THR A 18 3.26 25.80 -1.80
CA THR A 18 3.13 25.81 -0.34
C THR A 18 3.22 24.43 0.31
N TRP A 19 3.10 23.34 -0.46
CA TRP A 19 3.25 21.98 0.06
C TRP A 19 4.68 21.49 -0.21
N ARG A 20 5.46 21.33 0.87
CA ARG A 20 6.85 20.84 0.87
C ARG A 20 6.90 19.53 1.66
N PRO A 21 6.41 18.42 1.10
CA PRO A 21 6.34 17.12 1.76
C PRO A 21 7.71 16.59 2.17
N GLU A 22 8.76 16.95 1.44
CA GLU A 22 10.17 16.70 1.78
C GLU A 22 10.65 17.45 3.02
N ALA A 23 9.96 18.53 3.40
CA ALA A 23 10.25 19.33 4.59
C ALA A 23 9.33 18.98 5.77
N PHE A 24 8.43 18.01 5.63
CA PHE A 24 7.57 17.58 6.72
C PHE A 24 8.36 16.78 7.76
N ASP A 25 8.49 17.36 8.95
CA ASP A 25 8.98 16.70 10.15
C ASP A 25 7.86 16.60 11.18
N ALA A 26 7.50 15.37 11.55
CA ALA A 26 6.41 15.14 12.49
C ALA A 26 6.89 15.42 13.92
N PRO A 27 6.23 16.29 14.68
CA PRO A 27 6.64 16.55 16.06
C PRO A 27 6.42 15.31 16.92
N ASP A 28 7.47 14.84 17.59
CA ASP A 28 7.40 13.74 18.56
C ASP A 28 7.37 14.27 20.01
N TYR A 29 6.24 14.87 20.39
CA TYR A 29 6.10 15.50 21.72
C TYR A 29 6.10 14.49 22.88
N TYR A 30 5.89 13.21 22.59
CA TYR A 30 5.80 12.13 23.59
C TYR A 30 7.01 11.18 23.54
N ASP A 31 8.05 11.52 22.78
CA ASP A 31 9.25 10.70 22.60
C ASP A 31 8.87 9.25 22.23
N LEU A 32 7.88 9.09 21.34
CA LEU A 32 7.42 7.77 20.89
C LEU A 32 8.52 7.01 20.16
N ASP A 33 9.44 7.70 19.50
CA ASP A 33 10.58 7.06 18.82
C ASP A 33 11.45 6.25 19.78
N ASP A 34 11.61 6.69 21.04
CA ASP A 34 12.37 5.97 22.07
C ASP A 34 11.73 4.63 22.45
N LEU A 35 10.42 4.47 22.20
CA LEU A 35 9.67 3.24 22.46
C LEU A 35 9.74 2.25 21.29
N LEU A 36 10.22 2.69 20.12
CA LEU A 36 10.28 1.86 18.92
C LEU A 36 11.57 1.05 18.86
N PRO A 37 11.55 -0.18 18.32
CA PRO A 37 12.78 -0.89 17.97
C PRO A 37 13.55 -0.18 16.85
N ASP A 38 14.88 -0.21 16.91
CA ASP A 38 15.77 0.39 15.90
C ASP A 38 15.46 -0.09 14.47
N GLU A 39 15.16 -1.38 14.30
CA GLU A 39 14.76 -1.97 13.02
C GLU A 39 13.47 -1.32 12.51
N ALA A 40 12.48 -1.11 13.38
CA ALA A 40 11.20 -0.54 13.00
C ALA A 40 11.35 0.93 12.58
N ARG A 41 12.18 1.72 13.29
CA ARG A 41 12.52 3.10 12.87
C ARG A 41 13.28 3.14 11.55
N THR A 42 14.27 2.26 11.36
CA THR A 42 15.02 2.16 10.10
C THR A 42 14.11 1.90 8.91
N VAL A 43 13.16 0.98 9.07
CA VAL A 43 12.21 0.60 8.01
C VAL A 43 11.22 1.72 7.73
N ARG A 44 10.71 2.38 8.78
CA ARG A 44 9.90 3.59 8.63
C ARG A 44 10.61 4.62 7.77
N ASP A 45 11.87 4.94 8.10
CA ASP A 45 12.62 5.99 7.40
C ASP A 45 12.89 5.61 5.92
N GLN A 46 13.09 4.32 5.63
CA GLN A 46 13.20 3.82 4.26
C GLN A 46 11.90 3.98 3.47
N VAL A 47 10.74 3.65 4.07
CA VAL A 47 9.44 3.84 3.40
C VAL A 47 9.13 5.33 3.26
N ARG A 48 9.47 6.15 4.26
CA ARG A 48 9.33 7.61 4.20
C ARG A 48 10.06 8.20 3.01
N ALA A 49 11.32 7.81 2.80
CA ALA A 49 12.12 8.26 1.66
C ALA A 49 11.47 7.84 0.34
N PHE A 50 11.09 6.56 0.19
CA PHE A 50 10.36 6.08 -1.00
C PHE A 50 9.09 6.88 -1.27
N VAL A 51 8.29 7.15 -0.24
CA VAL A 51 7.05 7.92 -0.38
C VAL A 51 7.35 9.36 -0.81
N THR A 52 8.30 10.03 -0.17
CA THR A 52 8.70 11.40 -0.53
C THR A 52 9.22 11.49 -1.96
N ASP A 53 10.07 10.55 -2.37
CA ASP A 53 10.80 10.65 -3.63
C ASP A 53 10.01 10.10 -4.84
N GLU A 54 9.22 9.04 -4.66
CA GLU A 54 8.54 8.34 -5.77
C GLU A 54 7.02 8.48 -5.76
N VAL A 55 6.37 8.65 -4.59
CA VAL A 55 4.90 8.71 -4.50
C VAL A 55 4.40 10.14 -4.58
N VAL A 56 4.90 11.01 -3.70
CA VAL A 56 4.35 12.36 -3.54
C VAL A 56 4.39 13.21 -4.83
N PRO A 57 5.43 13.12 -5.69
CA PRO A 57 5.46 13.90 -6.94
C PRO A 57 4.35 13.55 -7.95
N ILE A 58 3.75 12.36 -7.86
CA ILE A 58 2.81 11.86 -8.88
C ILE A 58 1.37 11.68 -8.37
N ILE A 59 1.18 11.62 -7.06
CA ILE A 59 -0.04 11.06 -6.48
C ILE A 59 -1.27 11.97 -6.67
N GLU A 60 -1.07 13.29 -6.70
CA GLU A 60 -2.15 14.25 -6.94
C GLU A 60 -2.78 14.07 -8.32
N GLU A 61 -1.96 13.94 -9.37
CA GLU A 61 -2.46 13.72 -10.74
C GLU A 61 -3.23 12.40 -10.83
N HIS A 62 -2.69 11.33 -10.25
CA HIS A 62 -3.34 10.02 -10.20
C HIS A 62 -4.70 10.07 -9.49
N ALA A 63 -4.78 10.80 -8.37
CA ALA A 63 -6.03 10.99 -7.63
C ALA A 63 -7.07 11.76 -8.46
N GLN A 64 -6.69 12.85 -9.13
CA GLN A 64 -7.61 13.63 -9.98
C GLN A 64 -8.12 12.84 -11.18
N ARG A 65 -7.31 11.92 -11.71
CA ARG A 65 -7.68 11.02 -12.82
C ARG A 65 -8.43 9.77 -12.37
N ALA A 66 -8.54 9.52 -11.06
CA ALA A 66 -9.02 8.27 -10.49
C ALA A 66 -8.28 7.02 -11.04
N GLU A 67 -6.96 7.15 -11.24
CA GLU A 67 -6.11 6.11 -11.82
C GLU A 67 -5.08 5.61 -10.81
N PHE A 68 -5.02 4.29 -10.61
CA PHE A 68 -4.00 3.69 -9.75
C PHE A 68 -2.61 3.69 -10.44
N PRO A 69 -1.54 4.16 -9.78
CA PRO A 69 -0.19 4.18 -10.34
C PRO A 69 0.43 2.76 -10.38
N ARG A 70 0.00 1.93 -11.33
CA ARG A 70 0.44 0.52 -11.46
C ARG A 70 1.96 0.36 -11.58
N HIS A 71 2.66 1.38 -12.08
CA HIS A 71 4.11 1.37 -12.19
C HIS A 71 4.83 1.35 -10.83
N LEU A 72 4.15 1.68 -9.73
CA LEU A 72 4.71 1.57 -8.38
C LEU A 72 4.67 0.15 -7.80
N ILE A 73 3.93 -0.79 -8.41
CA ILE A 73 3.80 -2.16 -7.86
C ILE A 73 5.16 -2.86 -7.69
N PRO A 74 6.09 -2.83 -8.68
CA PRO A 74 7.43 -3.39 -8.49
C PRO A 74 8.22 -2.68 -7.37
N ALA A 75 8.02 -1.38 -7.18
CA ALA A 75 8.65 -0.65 -6.08
C ALA A 75 8.09 -1.11 -4.72
N PHE A 76 6.78 -1.36 -4.61
CA PHE A 76 6.20 -1.92 -3.38
C PHE A 76 6.82 -3.27 -3.01
N ALA A 77 7.00 -4.16 -3.98
CA ALA A 77 7.69 -5.43 -3.77
C ALA A 77 9.16 -5.21 -3.34
N LYS A 78 9.90 -4.35 -4.05
CA LYS A 78 11.30 -4.01 -3.72
C LYS A 78 11.48 -3.47 -2.31
N HIS A 79 10.54 -2.66 -1.82
CA HIS A 79 10.54 -2.11 -0.46
C HIS A 79 9.96 -3.09 0.59
N GLY A 80 9.53 -4.28 0.19
CA GLY A 80 8.97 -5.32 1.07
C GLY A 80 7.62 -4.93 1.66
N LEU A 81 6.84 -4.12 0.96
CA LEU A 81 5.53 -3.63 1.41
C LEU A 81 4.39 -4.65 1.21
N LEU A 82 4.66 -5.71 0.43
CA LEU A 82 3.70 -6.77 0.12
C LEU A 82 3.93 -7.98 1.04
N GLY A 83 3.04 -8.16 2.02
CA GLY A 83 3.15 -9.24 3.01
C GLY A 83 4.35 -9.12 3.98
N PRO A 84 4.65 -7.93 4.55
CA PRO A 84 5.86 -7.72 5.36
C PRO A 84 5.97 -8.62 6.60
N THR A 85 4.85 -9.06 7.16
CA THR A 85 4.81 -9.89 8.38
C THR A 85 4.80 -11.39 8.10
N LEU A 86 4.67 -11.80 6.83
CA LEU A 86 4.65 -13.21 6.47
C LEU A 86 6.07 -13.81 6.50
N PRO A 87 6.19 -15.14 6.68
CA PRO A 87 7.49 -15.82 6.67
C PRO A 87 8.27 -15.60 5.37
N SER A 88 9.59 -15.46 5.51
CA SER A 88 10.51 -15.25 4.39
C SER A 88 10.58 -16.43 3.41
N GLU A 89 10.28 -17.65 3.87
CA GLU A 89 10.21 -18.84 3.01
C GLU A 89 9.18 -18.71 1.87
N TYR A 90 8.17 -17.85 2.05
CA TYR A 90 7.14 -17.56 1.04
C TYR A 90 7.29 -16.19 0.37
N GLY A 91 8.46 -15.55 0.52
CA GLY A 91 8.73 -14.21 -0.01
C GLY A 91 8.27 -13.06 0.90
N GLY A 92 7.75 -13.34 2.09
CA GLY A 92 7.40 -12.31 3.07
C GLY A 92 8.62 -11.64 3.72
N GLY A 93 8.38 -10.54 4.44
CA GLY A 93 9.44 -9.78 5.09
C GLY A 93 9.89 -10.31 6.46
N GLY A 94 9.14 -11.22 7.08
CA GLY A 94 9.39 -11.70 8.45
C GLY A 94 9.39 -10.60 9.51
N ARG A 95 8.81 -9.43 9.20
CA ARG A 95 8.88 -8.22 10.04
C ARG A 95 7.88 -8.28 11.19
N SER A 96 8.17 -7.53 12.25
CA SER A 96 7.24 -7.34 13.36
C SER A 96 5.99 -6.55 12.94
N ASN A 97 4.90 -6.70 13.70
CA ASN A 97 3.69 -5.90 13.51
C ASN A 97 3.93 -4.40 13.75
N ILE A 98 4.90 -4.03 14.59
CA ILE A 98 5.29 -2.62 14.80
C ILE A 98 5.90 -2.06 13.52
N ALA A 99 6.85 -2.77 12.91
CA ALA A 99 7.44 -2.37 11.64
C ALA A 99 6.37 -2.28 10.54
N TYR A 100 5.47 -3.26 10.44
CA TYR A 100 4.34 -3.19 9.51
C TYR A 100 3.45 -1.96 9.71
N GLY A 101 3.09 -1.64 10.96
CA GLY A 101 2.30 -0.45 11.28
C GLY A 101 2.97 0.84 10.81
N LEU A 102 4.28 0.99 11.07
CA LEU A 102 5.04 2.16 10.64
C LEU A 102 5.19 2.25 9.11
N MET A 103 5.37 1.11 8.42
CA MET A 103 5.38 1.06 6.96
C MET A 103 4.06 1.55 6.37
N MET A 104 2.93 1.10 6.92
CA MET A 104 1.60 1.52 6.47
C MET A 104 1.35 2.99 6.80
N GLN A 105 1.80 3.48 7.96
CA GLN A 105 1.70 4.89 8.33
C GLN A 105 2.42 5.79 7.31
N GLU A 106 3.63 5.43 6.89
CA GLU A 106 4.37 6.21 5.88
C GLU A 106 3.75 6.11 4.50
N LEU A 107 3.23 4.95 4.08
CA LEU A 107 2.45 4.85 2.84
C LEU A 107 1.21 5.75 2.85
N GLU A 108 0.49 5.78 3.97
CA GLU A 108 -0.72 6.61 4.15
C GLU A 108 -0.40 8.11 4.17
N ARG A 109 0.81 8.49 4.62
CA ARG A 109 1.31 9.87 4.49
C ARG A 109 1.39 10.29 3.01
N GLY A 110 1.63 9.33 2.11
CA GLY A 110 1.56 9.53 0.67
C GLY A 110 0.12 9.52 0.16
N ASP A 111 -0.55 8.37 0.28
CA ASP A 111 -1.95 8.20 -0.14
C ASP A 111 -2.59 6.92 0.43
N SER A 112 -3.85 7.05 0.84
CA SER A 112 -4.66 5.96 1.38
C SER A 112 -4.94 4.85 0.35
N GLY A 113 -5.00 5.15 -0.96
CA GLY A 113 -5.16 4.16 -2.01
C GLY A 113 -3.95 3.21 -2.12
N LEU A 114 -2.73 3.75 -2.02
CA LEU A 114 -1.50 2.94 -2.03
C LEU A 114 -1.36 2.07 -0.79
N ARG A 115 -1.64 2.64 0.39
CA ARG A 115 -1.71 1.86 1.64
C ARG A 115 -2.79 0.78 1.55
N SER A 116 -3.95 1.08 0.94
CA SER A 116 -5.04 0.10 0.74
C SER A 116 -4.60 -1.08 -0.13
N PHE A 117 -3.89 -0.80 -1.22
CA PHE A 117 -3.34 -1.84 -2.08
C PHE A 117 -2.40 -2.79 -1.30
N CYS A 118 -1.48 -2.24 -0.51
CA CYS A 118 -0.53 -3.04 0.27
C CYS A 118 -1.22 -3.82 1.39
N SER A 119 -2.18 -3.21 2.09
CA SER A 119 -2.96 -3.88 3.15
C SER A 119 -3.83 -5.02 2.61
N VAL A 120 -4.52 -4.81 1.47
CA VAL A 120 -5.32 -5.87 0.85
C VAL A 120 -4.41 -7.01 0.42
N THR A 121 -3.32 -6.71 -0.30
CA THR A 121 -2.39 -7.73 -0.79
C THR A 121 -1.79 -8.54 0.36
N GLY A 122 -1.21 -7.88 1.37
CA GLY A 122 -0.59 -8.57 2.49
C GLY A 122 -1.59 -9.21 3.46
N SER A 123 -2.45 -8.39 4.07
CA SER A 123 -3.28 -8.81 5.20
C SER A 123 -4.59 -9.50 4.82
N LEU A 124 -5.11 -9.27 3.62
CA LEU A 124 -6.41 -9.83 3.20
C LEU A 124 -6.29 -10.90 2.10
N VAL A 125 -5.18 -10.97 1.38
CA VAL A 125 -4.94 -12.00 0.36
C VAL A 125 -3.85 -12.96 0.81
N MET A 126 -2.63 -12.48 1.02
CA MET A 126 -1.49 -13.34 1.35
C MET A 126 -1.68 -14.02 2.71
N TYR A 127 -2.12 -13.27 3.74
CA TYR A 127 -2.33 -13.84 5.09
C TYR A 127 -3.31 -15.04 5.11
N PRO A 128 -4.53 -14.97 4.54
CA PRO A 128 -5.41 -16.13 4.55
C PRO A 128 -4.90 -17.29 3.70
N ILE A 129 -4.18 -17.05 2.59
CA ILE A 129 -3.51 -18.14 1.84
C ILE A 129 -2.46 -18.81 2.74
N TRP A 130 -1.61 -18.03 3.40
CA TRP A 130 -0.59 -18.54 4.31
C TRP A 130 -1.19 -19.29 5.50
N ARG A 131 -2.26 -18.77 6.10
CA ARG A 131 -2.84 -19.31 7.33
C ARG A 131 -3.79 -20.48 7.09
N TYR A 132 -4.58 -20.44 6.04
CA TYR A 132 -5.70 -21.36 5.81
C TYR A 132 -5.58 -22.16 4.50
N GLY A 133 -4.67 -21.78 3.61
CA GLY A 133 -4.42 -22.49 2.36
C GLY A 133 -3.64 -23.79 2.55
N THR A 134 -3.69 -24.64 1.53
CA THR A 134 -2.82 -25.82 1.41
C THR A 134 -1.39 -25.40 1.06
N GLU A 135 -0.41 -26.26 1.31
CA GLU A 135 0.98 -26.00 0.92
C GLU A 135 1.11 -25.70 -0.59
N ALA A 136 0.40 -26.45 -1.44
CA ALA A 136 0.37 -26.20 -2.87
C ALA A 136 -0.18 -24.80 -3.24
N GLN A 137 -1.16 -24.28 -2.50
CA GLN A 137 -1.65 -22.91 -2.70
C GLN A 137 -0.63 -21.86 -2.24
N LYS A 138 0.06 -22.10 -1.13
CA LYS A 138 1.09 -21.20 -0.59
C LYS A 138 2.27 -21.09 -1.53
N GLU A 139 2.84 -22.22 -1.94
CA GLU A 139 3.97 -22.29 -2.87
C GLU A 139 3.66 -21.65 -4.22
N HIS A 140 2.42 -21.79 -4.70
CA HIS A 140 2.00 -21.22 -5.97
C HIS A 140 1.77 -19.70 -5.91
N TRP A 141 1.02 -19.22 -4.91
CA TRP A 141 0.53 -17.83 -4.92
C TRP A 141 1.42 -16.86 -4.14
N LEU A 142 1.97 -17.25 -2.99
CA LEU A 142 2.62 -16.30 -2.10
C LEU A 142 3.88 -15.66 -2.72
N PRO A 143 4.76 -16.40 -3.42
CA PRO A 143 5.91 -15.78 -4.08
C PRO A 143 5.50 -14.77 -5.15
N ALA A 144 4.49 -15.09 -5.98
CA ALA A 144 4.00 -14.20 -7.04
C ALA A 144 3.35 -12.93 -6.46
N LEU A 145 2.62 -13.05 -5.35
CA LEU A 145 2.02 -11.91 -4.65
C LEU A 145 3.08 -11.03 -3.97
N ALA A 146 4.07 -11.64 -3.31
CA ALA A 146 5.17 -10.93 -2.64
C ALA A 146 6.03 -10.13 -3.64
N ASN A 147 6.25 -10.67 -4.83
CA ASN A 147 7.00 -10.02 -5.90
C ASN A 147 6.16 -9.02 -6.71
N GLY A 148 4.87 -8.87 -6.43
CA GLY A 148 3.96 -8.00 -7.17
C GLY A 148 3.65 -8.47 -8.61
N GLU A 149 3.96 -9.74 -8.93
CA GLU A 149 3.67 -10.38 -10.23
C GLU A 149 2.19 -10.77 -10.32
N ALA A 150 1.59 -11.10 -9.19
CA ALA A 150 0.15 -11.31 -9.04
C ALA A 150 -0.47 -10.21 -8.16
N ILE A 151 -1.73 -9.89 -8.44
CA ILE A 151 -2.53 -8.98 -7.62
C ILE A 151 -3.79 -9.75 -7.19
N GLY A 152 -4.04 -9.79 -5.89
CA GLY A 152 -5.24 -10.39 -5.33
C GLY A 152 -6.26 -9.36 -4.87
N CYS A 153 -7.46 -9.84 -4.59
CA CYS A 153 -8.53 -9.08 -3.95
C CYS A 153 -9.23 -9.94 -2.90
N PHE A 154 -9.89 -9.31 -1.94
CA PHE A 154 -10.67 -9.99 -0.90
C PHE A 154 -12.16 -9.68 -1.04
N GLY A 155 -12.91 -10.64 -1.59
CA GLY A 155 -14.35 -10.53 -1.78
C GLY A 155 -15.11 -10.99 -0.55
N LEU A 156 -15.51 -10.05 0.30
CA LEU A 156 -16.39 -10.30 1.44
C LEU A 156 -17.68 -9.50 1.35
N THR A 157 -17.58 -8.18 1.15
CA THR A 157 -18.75 -7.31 1.07
C THR A 157 -19.58 -7.57 -0.20
N GLU A 158 -20.89 -7.64 -0.04
CA GLU A 158 -21.88 -7.76 -1.12
C GLU A 158 -22.74 -6.48 -1.19
N PRO A 159 -23.49 -6.22 -2.28
CA PRO A 159 -24.31 -5.02 -2.41
C PRO A 159 -25.27 -4.78 -1.23
N ASP A 160 -25.85 -5.85 -0.68
CA ASP A 160 -26.83 -5.79 0.43
C ASP A 160 -26.21 -6.18 1.79
N VAL A 161 -24.92 -6.55 1.84
CA VAL A 161 -24.26 -7.10 3.04
C VAL A 161 -22.89 -6.48 3.26
N GLY A 162 -22.80 -5.55 4.21
CA GLY A 162 -21.57 -4.93 4.69
C GLY A 162 -21.26 -5.30 6.14
N SER A 163 -21.80 -4.53 7.09
CA SER A 163 -21.50 -4.67 8.53
C SER A 163 -21.91 -6.02 9.15
N ASN A 164 -22.81 -6.78 8.51
CA ASN A 164 -23.23 -8.11 8.97
C ASN A 164 -22.78 -9.21 7.99
N PRO A 165 -21.49 -9.59 7.97
CA PRO A 165 -20.97 -10.63 7.06
C PRO A 165 -21.54 -12.04 7.33
N SER A 166 -22.34 -12.25 8.38
CA SER A 166 -23.05 -13.53 8.56
C SER A 166 -24.22 -13.72 7.58
N ALA A 167 -24.68 -12.64 6.93
CA ALA A 167 -25.83 -12.64 6.03
C ALA A 167 -25.47 -12.84 4.54
N LEU A 168 -24.23 -13.23 4.22
CA LEU A 168 -23.76 -13.37 2.84
C LEU A 168 -24.59 -14.35 2.01
N GLN A 169 -24.84 -13.96 0.77
CA GLN A 169 -25.71 -14.66 -0.17
C GLN A 169 -24.96 -15.49 -1.21
N THR A 170 -23.67 -15.20 -1.46
CA THR A 170 -22.80 -16.00 -2.36
C THR A 170 -22.72 -17.47 -1.88
N ARG A 171 -22.79 -18.42 -2.81
CA ARG A 171 -22.78 -19.88 -2.57
C ARG A 171 -21.96 -20.63 -3.61
#